data_AF-A0A2V6DED1-F1
#
_entry.id   AF-A0A2V6DED1-F1
#
_cell.length_a   1.000
_cell.length_b   1.000
_cell.length_c   1.000
_cell.angle_alpha   90.00
_cell.angle_beta   90.00
_cell.angle_gamma   90.00
#
_symmetry.space_group_name_H-M   'P 1'
#
loop_
_entity.id
_entity.type
_entity.pdbx_description
1 polymer ?
#
loop_
_entity_poly.entity_id
_entity_poly.type
_entity_poly.pdbx_seq_one_letter_code
_entity_poly.pdbx_strand_id
1 'polypeptide(L)'
;MLIETLKRHWWVPVIRGIAAIVFGVIAFVYPGLTVAVLVLLFGAWVLVDGIFRVIGAIGHRASDKEWGFDLIIGIVGIIIGFLTFHAPQITALALIIYIAAWALMIGATEIALAIKLRREIKGEWFLILMGLVSIVFAVMLLWNPAVGAAALIWIMAWYAVILGVLGIIFGFRLRSLPTFAAP
;
A
#
# COMPACT_ATOMS: atom_id res chain seq x y z
N MET A 1 -3.17 -25.25 20.83
CA MET A 1 -2.78 -25.22 19.40
C MET A 1 -2.50 -23.82 18.82
N LEU A 2 -3.49 -22.97 18.49
CA LEU A 2 -3.22 -21.68 17.80
C LEU A 2 -2.39 -20.69 18.65
N ILE A 3 -2.76 -20.54 19.93
CA ILE A 3 -2.06 -19.64 20.87
C ILE A 3 -0.63 -20.11 21.15
N GLU A 4 -0.38 -21.42 21.23
CA GLU A 4 0.97 -21.97 21.40
C GLU A 4 1.83 -21.76 20.16
N THR A 5 1.24 -21.86 18.96
CA THR A 5 1.94 -21.58 17.70
C THR A 5 2.33 -20.10 17.62
N LEU A 6 1.42 -19.19 17.99
CA LEU A 6 1.70 -17.75 18.06
C LEU A 6 2.75 -17.42 19.13
N LYS A 7 2.67 -18.08 20.29
CA LYS A 7 3.64 -17.92 21.38
C LYS A 7 5.02 -18.45 21.00
N ARG A 8 5.12 -19.53 20.21
CA ARG A 8 6.40 -20.04 19.69
C ARG A 8 7.03 -19.11 18.67
N HIS A 9 6.22 -18.36 17.93
CA HIS A 9 6.65 -17.37 16.93
C HIS A 9 6.54 -15.93 17.43
N TRP A 10 6.58 -15.69 18.74
CA TRP A 10 6.50 -14.36 19.35
C TRP A 10 7.57 -13.39 18.81
N TRP A 11 8.69 -13.92 18.33
CA TRP A 11 9.79 -13.17 17.74
C TRP A 11 9.44 -12.57 16.37
N VAL A 12 8.52 -13.17 15.61
CA VAL A 12 8.09 -12.70 14.28
C VAL A 12 7.50 -11.29 14.33
N PRO A 13 6.48 -10.99 15.18
CA PRO A 13 5.95 -9.63 15.29
C PRO A 13 6.97 -8.62 15.85
N VAL A 14 7.92 -9.06 16.67
CA VAL A 14 9.01 -8.19 17.17
C VAL A 14 9.96 -7.81 16.04
N ILE A 15 10.47 -8.78 15.27
CA ILE A 15 11.38 -8.50 14.15
C ILE A 15 10.68 -7.66 13.09
N ARG A 16 9.44 -8.01 12.74
CA ARG A 16 8.64 -7.21 11.79
C ARG A 16 8.43 -5.79 12.31
N GLY A 17 8.20 -5.63 13.62
CA GLY A 17 8.00 -4.31 14.22
C GLY A 17 9.28 -3.46 14.22
N ILE A 18 10.43 -4.06 14.54
CA ILE A 18 11.74 -3.39 14.44
C ILE A 18 12.00 -2.95 12.99
N ALA A 19 11.79 -3.85 12.02
CA ALA A 19 11.96 -3.52 10.61
C ALA A 19 11.03 -2.38 10.16
N ALA A 20 9.78 -2.36 10.62
CA ALA A 20 8.83 -1.30 10.32
C ALA A 20 9.25 0.06 10.92
N ILE A 21 9.78 0.08 12.15
CA ILE A 21 10.32 1.31 12.76
C ILE A 21 11.53 1.80 11.96
N VAL A 22 12.48 0.93 11.63
CA VAL A 22 13.67 1.29 10.84
C VAL A 22 13.25 1.86 9.49
N PHE A 23 12.31 1.21 8.79
CA PHE A 23 11.75 1.72 7.56
C PHE A 23 11.11 3.10 7.73
N GLY A 24 10.28 3.29 8.76
CA GLY A 24 9.63 4.57 9.04
C GLY A 24 10.62 5.69 9.35
N VAL A 25 11.68 5.41 10.11
CA VAL A 25 12.74 6.38 10.39
C VAL A 25 13.50 6.75 9.11
N ILE A 26 13.88 5.76 8.29
CA ILE A 26 14.54 6.02 7.00
C ILE A 26 13.62 6.86 6.10
N ALA A 27 12.32 6.58 6.08
CA ALA A 27 11.33 7.31 5.31
C ALA A 27 11.19 8.79 5.73
N PHE A 28 11.33 9.09 7.02
CA PHE A 28 11.35 10.48 7.49
C PHE A 28 12.64 11.22 7.12
N VAL A 29 13.79 10.56 7.24
CA VAL A 29 15.10 11.19 7.03
C VAL A 29 15.42 11.33 5.53
N TYR A 30 15.07 10.33 4.73
CA TYR A 30 15.42 10.25 3.30
C TYR A 30 14.20 9.97 2.41
N PRO A 31 13.21 10.90 2.36
CA PRO A 31 11.98 10.68 1.60
C PRO A 31 12.23 10.40 0.11
N GLY A 32 13.17 11.12 -0.52
CA GLY A 32 13.52 10.89 -1.93
C GLY A 32 14.05 9.48 -2.20
N LEU A 33 14.89 8.95 -1.31
CA LEU A 33 15.40 7.59 -1.42
C LEU A 33 14.28 6.57 -1.22
N THR A 34 13.40 6.79 -0.23
CA THR A 34 12.26 5.91 0.02
C THR A 34 11.32 5.84 -1.18
N VAL A 35 11.02 6.95 -1.84
CA VAL A 35 10.22 6.94 -3.08
C VAL A 35 10.92 6.14 -4.17
N ALA A 36 12.20 6.40 -4.41
CA ALA A 36 12.95 5.67 -5.43
C ALA A 36 12.92 4.16 -5.17
N VAL A 37 13.16 3.73 -3.93
CA VAL A 37 13.10 2.31 -3.54
C VAL A 37 11.71 1.73 -3.76
N LEU A 38 10.65 2.41 -3.31
CA LEU A 38 9.27 1.94 -3.50
C LEU A 38 8.90 1.81 -4.97
N VAL A 39 9.31 2.77 -5.80
CA VAL A 39 9.08 2.76 -7.25
C VAL A 39 9.83 1.61 -7.91
N LEU A 40 11.09 1.37 -7.54
CA LEU A 40 11.87 0.26 -8.07
C LEU A 40 11.31 -1.10 -7.64
N LEU A 41 10.86 -1.23 -6.39
CA LEU A 41 10.17 -2.44 -5.91
C LEU A 41 8.86 -2.67 -6.66
N PHE A 42 8.09 -1.60 -6.92
CA PHE A 42 6.90 -1.69 -7.77
C PHE A 42 7.26 -2.17 -9.18
N GLY A 43 8.28 -1.57 -9.81
CA GLY A 43 8.76 -1.98 -11.13
C GLY A 43 9.20 -3.44 -11.18
N ALA A 44 9.92 -3.91 -10.16
CA ALA A 44 10.32 -5.30 -10.00
C ALA A 44 9.09 -6.22 -9.88
N TRP A 45 8.12 -5.84 -9.04
CA TRP A 45 6.91 -6.63 -8.84
C TRP A 45 6.07 -6.71 -10.12
N VAL A 46 5.85 -5.60 -10.82
CA VAL A 46 5.10 -5.57 -12.09
C VAL A 46 5.82 -6.38 -13.17
N LEU A 47 7.14 -6.33 -13.22
CA LEU A 47 7.93 -7.13 -14.14
C LEU A 47 7.74 -8.63 -13.88
N VAL A 48 7.86 -9.05 -12.62
CA VAL A 48 7.69 -10.45 -12.20
C VAL A 48 6.26 -10.93 -12.46
N ASP A 49 5.25 -10.14 -12.06
CA ASP A 49 3.83 -10.42 -12.34
C ASP A 49 3.58 -10.56 -13.84
N GLY A 50 4.12 -9.64 -14.65
CA GLY A 50 4.00 -9.67 -16.10
C GLY A 50 4.59 -10.94 -16.71
N ILE A 51 5.77 -11.37 -16.25
CA ILE A 51 6.39 -12.64 -16.67
C ILE A 51 5.49 -13.82 -16.33
N PHE A 52 4.98 -13.90 -15.10
CA PHE A 52 4.09 -14.99 -14.69
C PHE A 52 2.78 -15.01 -15.47
N ARG A 53 2.19 -13.84 -15.77
CA ARG A 53 1.01 -13.75 -16.64
C ARG A 53 1.27 -14.24 -18.04
N VAL A 54 2.40 -13.86 -18.66
CA VAL A 54 2.77 -14.35 -20.00
C VAL A 54 2.94 -15.87 -20.00
N ILE A 55 3.65 -16.42 -19.01
CA ILE A 55 3.85 -17.87 -18.88
C ILE A 55 2.50 -18.57 -18.68
N GLY A 56 1.65 -18.05 -17.78
CA GLY A 56 0.33 -18.60 -17.49
C GLY A 56 -0.61 -18.57 -18.69
N ALA A 57 -0.65 -17.45 -19.42
CA ALA A 57 -1.46 -17.27 -20.62
C ALA A 57 -1.07 -18.23 -21.75
N ILE A 58 0.23 -18.45 -21.96
CA ILE A 58 0.72 -19.41 -22.96
C ILE A 58 0.39 -20.85 -22.51
N GLY A 59 0.59 -21.16 -21.23
CA GLY A 59 0.34 -22.50 -20.68
C GLY A 59 -1.13 -22.93 -20.71
N HIS A 60 -2.06 -21.99 -20.53
CA HIS A 60 -3.51 -22.28 -20.47
C HIS A 60 -4.27 -21.83 -21.72
N ARG A 61 -3.58 -21.52 -22.82
CA ARG A 61 -4.17 -21.01 -24.08
C ARG A 61 -5.34 -21.87 -24.62
N ALA A 62 -5.30 -23.18 -24.41
CA ALA A 62 -6.34 -24.09 -24.90
C ALA A 62 -7.58 -24.15 -24.00
N SER A 63 -7.43 -23.84 -22.71
CA SER A 63 -8.48 -23.96 -21.68
C SER A 63 -9.10 -22.62 -21.28
N ASP A 64 -8.38 -21.52 -21.49
CA ASP A 64 -8.81 -20.19 -21.11
C ASP A 64 -9.23 -19.36 -22.33
N LYS A 65 -10.44 -18.80 -22.30
CA LYS A 65 -10.95 -17.91 -23.35
C LYS A 65 -10.33 -16.52 -23.31
N GLU A 66 -9.80 -16.10 -22.17
CA GLU A 66 -9.25 -14.75 -21.96
C GLU A 66 -7.72 -14.72 -22.06
N TRP A 67 -7.07 -15.83 -22.42
CA TRP A 67 -5.61 -15.96 -22.51
C TRP A 67 -4.92 -14.83 -23.29
N GLY A 68 -5.55 -14.33 -24.36
CA GLY A 68 -5.02 -13.24 -25.18
C GLY A 68 -4.97 -11.91 -24.44
N PHE A 69 -5.94 -11.65 -23.57
CA PHE A 69 -5.99 -10.45 -22.74
C PHE A 69 -4.92 -10.49 -21.63
N ASP A 70 -4.78 -11.63 -20.96
CA ASP A 70 -3.73 -11.84 -19.96
C ASP A 70 -2.32 -11.77 -20.55
N LEU A 71 -2.15 -12.26 -21.78
CA LEU A 71 -0.89 -12.10 -22.51
C LEU A 71 -0.57 -10.62 -22.76
N ILE A 72 -1.55 -9.83 -23.22
CA ILE A 72 -1.36 -8.39 -23.45
C ILE A 72 -1.01 -7.68 -22.16
N ILE A 73 -1.76 -7.92 -21.07
CA ILE A 73 -1.48 -7.31 -19.78
C ILE A 73 -0.09 -7.71 -19.29
N GLY A 74 0.29 -8.98 -19.44
CA GLY A 74 1.60 -9.47 -19.06
C GLY A 74 2.74 -8.76 -19.81
N ILE A 75 2.61 -8.62 -21.13
CA ILE A 75 3.57 -7.90 -21.98
C ILE A 75 3.65 -6.42 -21.57
N VAL A 76 2.51 -5.76 -21.39
CA VAL A 76 2.47 -4.36 -20.93
C VAL A 76 3.13 -4.21 -19.57
N GLY A 77 2.89 -5.14 -18.64
CA GLY A 77 3.55 -5.20 -17.34
C GLY A 77 5.06 -5.30 -17.46
N ILE A 78 5.57 -6.20 -18.32
CA ILE A 78 7.01 -6.32 -18.56
C ILE A 78 7.61 -5.00 -19.08
N ILE A 79 6.94 -4.36 -20.03
CA ILE A 79 7.38 -3.06 -20.59
C ILE A 79 7.41 -2.00 -19.49
N ILE A 80 6.34 -1.87 -18.69
CA ILE A 80 6.26 -0.91 -17.58
C ILE A 80 7.34 -1.19 -16.54
N GLY A 81 7.56 -2.45 -16.19
CA GLY A 81 8.61 -2.87 -15.26
C GLY A 81 9.99 -2.43 -15.74
N PHE A 82 10.31 -2.69 -17.01
CA PHE A 82 11.57 -2.26 -17.61
C PHE A 82 11.71 -0.74 -17.67
N LEU A 83 10.67 -0.03 -18.11
CA LEU A 83 10.65 1.44 -18.12
C LEU A 83 10.87 2.03 -16.73
N THR A 84 10.36 1.37 -15.69
CA THR A 84 10.53 1.84 -14.31
C THR A 84 11.99 1.81 -13.86
N PHE A 85 12.78 0.82 -14.29
CA PHE A 85 14.20 0.78 -13.97
C PHE A 85 15.01 1.84 -14.74
N HIS A 86 14.60 2.17 -15.97
CA HIS A 86 15.28 3.16 -16.80
C HIS A 86 14.91 4.60 -16.45
N ALA A 87 13.64 4.84 -16.11
CA ALA A 87 13.09 6.16 -15.83
C ALA A 87 12.18 6.13 -14.59
N PRO A 88 12.74 5.86 -13.39
CA PRO A 88 11.95 5.73 -12.16
C PRO A 88 11.17 7.01 -11.83
N GLN A 89 11.63 8.18 -12.25
CA GLN A 89 10.92 9.44 -12.04
C GLN A 89 9.60 9.49 -12.81
N ILE A 90 9.54 8.92 -14.02
CA ILE A 90 8.31 8.89 -14.82
C ILE A 90 7.30 7.95 -14.15
N THR A 91 7.74 6.76 -13.72
CA THR A 91 6.88 5.84 -12.97
C THR A 91 6.41 6.44 -11.65
N ALA A 92 7.28 7.15 -10.93
CA ALA A 92 6.89 7.86 -9.72
C ALA A 92 5.76 8.87 -9.97
N LEU A 93 5.88 9.68 -11.03
CA LEU A 93 4.83 10.62 -11.43
C LEU A 93 3.53 9.90 -11.83
N ALA A 94 3.62 8.81 -12.60
CA ALA A 94 2.46 8.01 -12.98
C ALA A 94 1.73 7.44 -11.76
N LEU A 95 2.47 6.93 -10.77
CA LEU A 95 1.91 6.43 -9.51
C LEU A 95 1.27 7.55 -8.70
N ILE A 96 1.89 8.73 -8.63
CA ILE A 96 1.32 9.90 -7.96
C ILE A 96 -0.01 10.30 -8.61
N ILE A 97 -0.05 10.39 -9.95
CA ILE A 97 -1.28 10.73 -10.68
C ILE A 97 -2.36 9.68 -10.43
N TYR A 98 -2.00 8.40 -10.45
CA TYR A 98 -2.92 7.31 -10.13
C TYR A 98 -3.51 7.46 -8.71
N ILE A 99 -2.66 7.71 -7.71
CA ILE A 99 -3.10 7.92 -6.32
C ILE A 99 -3.98 9.16 -6.21
N ALA A 100 -3.66 10.25 -6.91
CA ALA A 100 -4.46 11.47 -6.92
C ALA A 100 -5.84 11.24 -7.53
N ALA A 101 -5.92 10.54 -8.67
CA ALA A 101 -7.18 10.20 -9.31
C ALA A 101 -8.05 9.32 -8.38
N TRP A 102 -7.43 8.35 -7.71
CA TRP A 102 -8.12 7.51 -6.73
C TRP A 102 -8.64 8.29 -5.52
N ALA A 103 -7.82 9.19 -4.97
CA ALA A 103 -8.20 10.07 -3.87
C ALA A 103 -9.37 11.00 -4.25
N LEU A 104 -9.36 11.55 -5.49
CA LEU A 104 -10.49 12.33 -6.01
C LEU A 104 -11.78 11.50 -6.08
N MET A 105 -11.70 10.26 -6.60
CA MET A 105 -12.86 9.37 -6.67
C MET A 105 -13.44 9.06 -5.29
N ILE A 106 -12.58 8.78 -4.30
CA ILE A 106 -13.03 8.55 -2.92
C ILE A 106 -13.66 9.81 -2.35
N GLY A 107 -12.98 10.96 -2.45
CA GLY A 107 -13.48 12.20 -1.87
C GLY A 107 -14.83 12.62 -2.47
N ALA A 108 -14.99 12.46 -3.79
CA ALA A 108 -16.27 12.68 -4.46
C ALA A 108 -17.36 11.69 -3.97
N THR A 109 -17.01 10.42 -3.78
CA THR A 109 -17.93 9.39 -3.30
C THR A 109 -18.36 9.66 -1.85
N GLU A 110 -17.43 10.03 -0.96
CA GLU A 110 -17.71 10.35 0.43
C GLU A 110 -18.63 11.56 0.57
N ILE A 111 -18.40 12.62 -0.22
CA ILE A 111 -19.28 13.78 -0.26
C ILE A 111 -20.67 13.40 -0.80
N ALA A 112 -20.74 12.61 -1.88
CA ALA A 112 -22.01 12.16 -2.44
C ALA A 112 -22.80 11.30 -1.42
N LEU A 113 -22.13 10.41 -0.71
CA LEU A 113 -22.71 9.59 0.35
C LEU A 113 -23.19 10.45 1.52
N ALA A 114 -22.40 11.43 1.95
CA ALA A 114 -22.79 12.35 3.02
C ALA A 114 -24.09 13.10 2.68
N ILE A 115 -24.22 13.57 1.43
CA ILE A 115 -25.44 14.24 0.95
C ILE A 115 -26.63 13.28 0.92
N LYS A 116 -26.42 12.02 0.54
CA LYS A 116 -27.49 11.02 0.41
C LYS A 116 -27.98 10.50 1.76
N LEU A 117 -27.06 10.25 2.70
CA LEU A 117 -27.36 9.76 4.05
C LEU A 117 -27.73 10.86 5.03
N ARG A 118 -27.94 12.10 4.53
CA ARG A 118 -28.13 13.29 5.37
C ARG A 118 -29.37 13.33 6.27
N ARG A 119 -30.22 12.31 6.12
CA ARG A 119 -31.49 12.18 6.83
C ARG A 119 -31.54 10.92 7.69
N GLU A 120 -30.53 10.06 7.58
CA GLU A 120 -30.51 8.74 8.21
C GLU A 120 -29.41 8.61 9.28
N ILE A 121 -28.34 9.43 9.24
CA ILE A 121 -27.18 9.27 10.13
C ILE A 121 -26.84 10.57 10.87
N LYS A 122 -26.80 10.53 12.21
CA LYS A 122 -26.17 11.59 13.01
C LYS A 122 -24.64 11.45 12.91
N GLY A 123 -23.99 12.28 12.09
CA GLY A 123 -22.51 12.27 11.92
C GLY A 123 -21.98 12.67 10.54
N GLU A 124 -22.84 13.12 9.63
CA GLU A 124 -22.53 13.46 8.23
C GLU A 124 -21.36 14.42 8.04
N TRP A 125 -21.16 15.34 8.98
CA TRP A 125 -20.05 16.30 8.94
C TRP A 125 -18.69 15.60 8.86
N PHE A 126 -18.55 14.43 9.50
CA PHE A 126 -17.30 13.67 9.47
C PHE A 126 -17.01 13.10 8.07
N LEU A 127 -18.05 12.65 7.35
CA LEU A 127 -17.91 12.18 5.97
C LEU A 127 -17.59 13.33 5.01
N ILE A 128 -18.21 14.49 5.18
CA ILE A 128 -17.88 15.69 4.40
C ILE A 128 -16.43 16.10 4.64
N LEU A 129 -15.99 16.10 5.90
CA LEU A 129 -14.62 16.45 6.26
C LEU A 129 -13.60 15.47 5.66
N MET A 130 -13.84 14.16 5.74
CA MET A 130 -13.00 13.14 5.10
C MET A 130 -12.91 13.35 3.59
N GLY A 131 -14.05 13.56 2.93
CA GLY A 131 -14.08 13.78 1.50
C GLY A 131 -13.36 15.05 1.06
N LEU A 132 -13.51 16.13 1.83
CA LEU A 132 -12.79 17.38 1.58
C LEU A 132 -11.29 17.21 1.78
N VAL A 133 -10.85 16.52 2.84
CA VAL A 133 -9.44 16.21 3.08
C VAL A 133 -8.86 15.40 1.92
N SER A 134 -9.58 14.40 1.42
CA SER A 134 -9.15 13.60 0.28
C SER A 134 -9.02 14.43 -1.02
N ILE A 135 -9.95 15.34 -1.28
CA ILE A 135 -9.88 16.24 -2.44
C ILE A 135 -8.71 17.21 -2.32
N VAL A 136 -8.54 17.85 -1.17
CA VAL A 136 -7.41 18.76 -0.92
C VAL A 136 -6.09 18.01 -1.09
N PHE A 137 -6.00 16.80 -0.56
CA PHE A 137 -4.84 15.94 -0.71
C PHE A 137 -4.54 15.62 -2.19
N ALA A 138 -5.57 15.28 -2.97
CA ALA A 138 -5.39 15.01 -4.40
C ALA A 138 -4.96 16.25 -5.19
N VAL A 139 -5.57 17.41 -4.93
CA VAL A 139 -5.18 18.68 -5.56
C VAL A 139 -3.73 19.03 -5.21
N MET A 140 -3.33 18.82 -3.96
CA MET A 140 -1.95 19.04 -3.51
C MET A 140 -0.95 18.11 -4.23
N LEU A 141 -1.32 16.84 -4.45
CA LEU A 141 -0.54 15.89 -5.25
C LEU A 141 -0.34 16.37 -6.69
N LEU A 142 -1.38 16.91 -7.31
CA LEU A 142 -1.35 17.33 -8.72
C LEU A 142 -0.61 18.65 -8.91
N TRP A 143 -0.73 19.60 -7.97
CA TRP A 143 -0.03 20.88 -8.04
C TRP A 143 1.48 20.70 -7.88
N ASN A 144 1.89 19.95 -6.86
CA ASN A 144 3.30 19.69 -6.58
C ASN A 144 3.51 18.21 -6.23
N PRO A 145 3.81 17.37 -7.24
CA PRO A 145 4.02 15.94 -7.05
C PRO A 145 5.11 15.61 -6.02
N ALA A 146 6.14 16.44 -5.90
CA ALA A 146 7.21 16.22 -4.92
C ALA A 146 6.70 16.39 -3.48
N VAL A 147 5.89 17.42 -3.25
CA VAL A 147 5.26 17.67 -1.94
C VAL A 147 4.20 16.61 -1.64
N GLY A 148 3.41 16.21 -2.65
CA GLY A 148 2.43 15.13 -2.50
C GLY A 148 3.07 13.77 -2.17
N ALA A 149 4.17 13.43 -2.85
CA ALA A 149 4.96 12.26 -2.53
C ALA A 149 5.52 12.33 -1.10
N ALA A 150 6.07 13.47 -0.68
CA ALA A 150 6.55 13.66 0.68
C ALA A 150 5.43 13.46 1.73
N ALA A 151 4.23 13.99 1.47
CA ALA A 151 3.08 13.81 2.34
C ALA A 151 2.68 12.33 2.47
N LEU A 152 2.64 11.59 1.36
CA LEU A 152 2.40 10.13 1.36
C LEU A 152 3.44 9.40 2.21
N ILE A 153 4.72 9.71 2.02
CA ILE A 153 5.81 9.08 2.76
C ILE A 153 5.69 9.35 4.24
N TRP A 154 5.40 10.59 4.65
CA TRP A 154 5.26 10.94 6.06
C TRP A 154 4.08 10.22 6.72
N ILE A 155 2.95 10.12 6.03
CA ILE A 155 1.80 9.34 6.51
C ILE A 155 2.18 7.86 6.66
N MET A 156 2.83 7.28 5.64
CA MET A 156 3.30 5.89 5.68
C MET A 156 4.36 5.67 6.76
N ALA A 157 5.26 6.62 6.97
CA ALA A 157 6.32 6.56 7.96
C ALA A 157 5.75 6.57 9.38
N TRP A 158 4.79 7.47 9.66
CA TRP A 158 4.08 7.46 10.93
C TRP A 158 3.34 6.14 11.17
N TYR A 159 2.63 5.67 10.15
CA TYR A 159 1.93 4.39 10.22
C TYR A 159 2.88 3.23 10.49
N ALA A 160 4.03 3.18 9.81
CA ALA A 160 5.06 2.16 9.99
C ALA A 160 5.67 2.20 11.40
N VAL A 161 5.96 3.38 11.94
CA VAL A 161 6.48 3.55 13.31
C VAL A 161 5.45 3.10 14.33
N ILE A 162 4.20 3.57 14.22
CA ILE A 162 3.13 3.22 15.17
C ILE A 162 2.87 1.72 15.16
N LEU A 163 2.67 1.12 13.98
CA LEU A 163 2.48 -0.32 13.86
C LEU A 163 3.71 -1.11 14.32
N GLY A 164 4.90 -0.58 14.09
CA GLY A 164 6.13 -1.22 14.54
C GLY A 164 6.22 -1.28 16.07
N VAL A 165 5.92 -0.17 16.74
CA VAL A 165 5.84 -0.12 18.21
C VAL A 165 4.76 -1.07 18.73
N LEU A 166 3.56 -1.04 18.15
CA LEU A 166 2.47 -1.93 18.53
C LEU A 166 2.82 -3.41 18.32
N GLY A 167 3.49 -3.74 17.21
CA GLY A 167 3.95 -5.09 16.90
C GLY A 167 4.98 -5.62 17.89
N ILE A 168 5.92 -4.77 18.30
CA ILE A 168 6.91 -5.11 19.35
C ILE A 168 6.19 -5.38 20.68
N ILE A 169 5.29 -4.48 21.10
CA ILE A 169 4.50 -4.65 22.33
C ILE A 169 3.70 -5.96 22.28
N PHE A 170 3.04 -6.23 21.15
CA PHE A 170 2.26 -7.44 20.95
C PHE A 170 3.12 -8.71 21.01
N GLY A 171 4.29 -8.70 20.37
CA GLY A 171 5.23 -9.83 20.41
C GLY A 171 5.71 -10.14 21.83
N PHE A 172 6.03 -9.11 22.62
CA PHE A 172 6.36 -9.31 24.03
C PHE A 172 5.16 -9.79 24.86
N ARG A 173 3.95 -9.27 24.60
CA ARG A 173 2.73 -9.77 25.25
C ARG A 173 2.47 -11.24 24.95
N LEU A 174 2.66 -11.68 23.69
CA LEU A 174 2.53 -13.10 23.31
C LEU A 174 3.50 -13.99 24.08
N ARG A 175 4.76 -13.55 24.25
CA ARG A 175 5.76 -14.27 25.05
C ARG A 175 5.32 -14.44 26.51
N SER A 176 4.66 -13.42 27.07
CA SER A 176 4.23 -13.37 28.48
C SER A 176 2.91 -14.09 28.78
N LEU A 177 2.20 -14.62 27.78
CA LEU A 177 0.93 -15.34 28.01
C LEU A 177 1.17 -16.63 28.82
N PRO A 178 0.36 -16.95 29.84
CA PRO A 178 0.43 -18.23 30.54
C PRO A 178 0.25 -19.39 29.55
N THR A 179 1.14 -20.39 29.61
CA THR A 179 0.91 -21.67 28.93
C THR A 179 -0.22 -22.37 29.68
N PHE A 180 -1.43 -22.35 29.12
CA PHE A 180 -2.50 -23.19 29.62
C PHE A 180 -2.07 -24.64 29.43
N ALA A 181 -1.77 -25.33 30.53
CA ALA A 181 -1.66 -26.78 30.53
C ALA A 181 -3.02 -27.31 30.03
N ALA A 182 -3.01 -28.02 28.91
CA ALA A 182 -4.18 -28.78 28.49
C ALA A 182 -4.50 -29.80 29.60
N PRO A 183 -5.78 -30.00 29.96
CA PRO A 183 -6.19 -31.09 30.85
C PRO A 183 -5.88 -32.46 30.24
#